data_AF-A0A2H9T423-F1
#
_entry.id   AF-A0A2H9T423-F1
#
_cell.length_a   1.000
_cell.length_b   1.000
_cell.length_c   1.000
_cell.angle_alpha   90.00
_cell.angle_beta   90.00
_cell.angle_gamma   90.00
#
_symmetry.space_group_name_H-M   'P 1'
#
loop_
_entity.id
_entity.type
_entity.pdbx_description
1 polymer ?
#
loop_
_entity_poly.entity_id
_entity_poly.type
_entity_poly.pdbx_seq_one_letter_code
_entity_poly.pdbx_strand_id
1 'polypeptide(L)' 'MLLAIVSSIKQFHHYLYGHDFLVRSDHGALTWLINFKNPEGQMARWFEFLSAYRFKIEYRVGKAHGNADALSRRPCLAEM' A
#
# COMPACT_ATOMS: atom_id res chain seq x y z
N MET A 1 0.87 1.95 -7.23
CA MET A 1 1.04 1.03 -6.09
C MET A 1 1.08 1.71 -4.73
N LEU A 2 1.82 2.81 -4.56
CA LEU A 2 1.77 3.56 -3.30
C LEU A 2 0.36 4.07 -2.96
N LEU A 3 -0.35 4.61 -3.95
CA LEU A 3 -1.76 5.00 -3.79
C LEU A 3 -2.63 3.85 -3.27
N ALA A 4 -2.41 2.61 -3.74
CA ALA A 4 -3.17 1.46 -3.27
C ALA A 4 -2.93 1.19 -1.77
N ILE A 5 -1.69 1.36 -1.29
CA ILE A 5 -1.36 1.25 0.14
C ILE A 5 -2.05 2.37 0.93
N VAL A 6 -1.92 3.62 0.49
CA VAL A 6 -2.54 4.77 1.16
C VAL A 6 -4.06 4.60 1.23
N SER A 7 -4.71 4.24 0.12
CA SER A 7 -6.15 4.00 0.07
C SER A 7 -6.57 2.84 0.97
N SER A 8 -5.81 1.75 1.01
CA SER A 8 -6.10 0.61 1.89
C SER A 8 -5.99 0.99 3.37
N ILE A 9 -4.94 1.73 3.75
CA ILE A 9 -4.76 2.19 5.14
C ILE A 9 -5.87 3.16 5.54
N LYS A 10 -6.31 4.04 4.63
CA LYS A 10 -7.48 4.90 4.88
C LYS A 10 -8.75 4.08 5.10
N GLN A 11 -8.99 3.08 4.26
CA GLN A 11 -10.19 2.22 4.34
C GLN A 11 -10.24 1.41 5.64
N PHE A 12 -9.09 0.94 6.12
CA PHE A 12 -8.98 0.10 7.31
C PHE A 12 -8.44 0.86 8.53
N HIS A 13 -8.53 2.19 8.53
CA HIS A 13 -7.96 3.06 9.56
C HIS A 13 -8.32 2.60 10.98
N HIS A 14 -9.60 2.28 11.21
CA HIS A 14 -10.12 1.86 12.50
C HIS A 14 -9.55 0.54 13.03
N TYR A 15 -8.99 -0.30 12.16
CA TYR A 15 -8.30 -1.54 12.55
C TYR A 15 -6.78 -1.37 12.66
N LEU A 16 -6.21 -0.42 11.93
CA LEU A 16 -4.77 -0.28 11.76
C LEU A 16 -4.17 0.80 12.66
N TYR A 17 -4.95 1.81 13.03
CA TYR A 17 -4.46 2.91 13.86
C TYR A 17 -4.11 2.42 15.27
N GLY A 18 -2.92 2.78 15.74
CA GLY A 18 -2.39 2.35 17.05
C GLY A 18 -1.81 0.93 17.10
N HIS A 19 -1.88 0.16 16.00
CA HIS A 19 -1.38 -1.22 15.94
C HIS A 19 -0.18 -1.36 14.99
N ASP A 20 0.68 -2.33 15.31
CA ASP A 20 1.74 -2.76 14.40
C ASP A 20 1.17 -3.73 13.35
N PHE A 21 1.39 -3.44 12.07
CA PHE A 21 0.92 -4.32 10.99
C PHE A 21 1.93 -4.49 9.85
N LEU A 22 1.67 -5.46 8.99
CA LEU A 22 2.51 -5.82 7.85
C LEU A 22 1.78 -5.54 6.54
N VAL A 23 2.41 -4.74 5.67
CA VAL A 23 1.97 -4.51 4.30
C VAL A 23 2.77 -5.42 3.38
N ARG A 24 2.09 -6.39 2.74
CA ARG A 24 2.72 -7.25 1.73
C ARG A 24 2.41 -6.71 0.34
N SER A 25 3.45 -6.58 -0.48
CA SER A 25 3.33 -6.05 -1.85
C SER A 25 4.21 -6.84 -2.81
N ASP A 26 3.73 -7.04 -4.03
CA ASP A 26 4.45 -7.71 -5.12
C ASP A 26 5.38 -6.79 -5.91
N HIS A 27 5.66 -5.61 -5.38
CA HIS A 27 6.49 -4.61 -6.06
C HIS A 27 7.67 -4.20 -5.21
N GLY A 28 8.84 -4.69 -5.61
CA GLY A 28 10.09 -4.50 -4.89
C GLY A 28 10.51 -3.05 -4.71
N ALA A 29 10.08 -2.10 -5.56
CA ALA A 29 10.43 -0.69 -5.36
C ALA A 29 9.82 -0.11 -4.06
N LEU A 30 8.75 -0.72 -3.52
CA LEU A 30 8.11 -0.26 -2.30
C LEU A 30 8.86 -0.61 -1.01
N THR A 31 9.79 -1.56 -1.03
CA THR A 31 10.66 -1.80 0.14
C THR A 31 11.58 -0.60 0.39
N TRP A 32 11.85 0.21 -0.64
CA TRP A 32 12.65 1.43 -0.54
C TRP A 32 11.83 2.66 -0.13
N LEU A 33 10.50 2.54 -0.12
CA LEU A 33 9.60 3.64 0.17
C LEU A 33 9.95 4.31 1.52
N ILE A 34 10.09 3.52 2.59
CA ILE A 34 10.36 4.05 3.94
C ILE A 34 11.74 4.74 4.04
N ASN A 35 12.68 4.41 3.15
CA ASN A 35 14.03 4.98 3.13
C ASN A 35 14.19 6.13 2.13
N PHE A 36 13.11 6.59 1.51
CA PHE A 36 13.17 7.62 0.47
C PHE A 36 13.46 8.99 1.08
N LYS A 37 14.63 9.56 0.78
CA LYS A 37 15.16 10.71 1.55
C LYS A 37 14.53 12.07 1.26
N ASN A 38 13.95 12.31 0.09
CA ASN A 38 13.36 13.61 -0.28
C ASN A 38 12.06 13.43 -1.08
N PRO A 39 10.93 13.08 -0.44
CA PRO A 39 9.66 13.06 -1.15
C PRO A 39 9.16 14.49 -1.43
N GLU A 40 8.68 14.73 -2.65
CA GLU A 40 8.11 16.02 -3.05
C GLU A 40 6.63 15.89 -3.47
N GLY A 41 5.90 17.01 -3.40
CA GLY A 41 4.52 17.10 -3.88
C GLY A 41 3.57 16.07 -3.24
N GLN A 42 2.87 15.31 -4.07
CA GLN A 42 1.89 14.32 -3.62
C GLN A 42 2.53 13.18 -2.80
N MET A 43 3.77 12.82 -3.12
CA MET A 43 4.50 11.78 -2.39
C MET A 43 4.74 12.22 -0.95
N ALA A 44 5.18 13.47 -0.73
CA ALA A 44 5.43 14.02 0.60
C ALA A 44 4.18 13.94 1.49
N ARG A 45 3.02 14.32 0.94
CA ARG A 45 1.73 14.25 1.65
C ARG A 45 1.34 12.81 2.02
N TRP A 46 1.61 11.87 1.13
CA TRP A 46 1.37 10.45 1.43
C TRP A 46 2.33 9.92 2.48
N PHE A 47 3.60 10.31 2.46
CA PHE A 47 4.56 9.96 3.49
C PHE A 47 4.18 10.51 4.86
N GLU A 48 3.77 11.79 4.92
CA GLU A 48 3.27 12.41 6.14
C GLU A 48 2.06 11.64 6.70
N PHE A 49 1.09 11.30 5.86
CA PHE A 49 -0.05 10.46 6.27
C PHE A 49 0.39 9.08 6.79
N LEU A 50 1.31 8.42 6.08
CA LEU A 50 1.80 7.09 6.45
C LEU A 50 2.63 7.12 7.73
N SER A 51 3.28 8.24 8.05
CA SER A 51 4.10 8.39 9.26
C SER A 51 3.30 8.26 10.56
N ALA A 52 1.97 8.46 10.50
CA ALA A 52 1.06 8.27 11.63
C ALA A 52 0.81 6.79 11.98
N TYR A 53 1.29 5.85 11.16
CA TYR A 53 1.05 4.41 11.32
C TYR A 53 2.35 3.66 11.55
N ARG A 54 2.27 2.57 12.32
CA ARG A 54 3.40 1.67 12.57
C ARG A 54 3.26 0.42 11.70
N PHE A 55 4.02 0.36 10.62
CA PHE A 55 3.96 -0.77 9.71
C PHE A 55 5.32 -1.14 9.12
N LYS A 56 5.41 -2.37 8.61
CA LYS A 56 6.54 -2.87 7.82
C LYS A 56 6.07 -3.21 6.41
N ILE A 57 6.94 -3.02 5.42
CA ILE A 57 6.69 -3.46 4.04
C ILE A 57 7.52 -4.71 3.77
N GLU A 58 6.85 -5.77 3.33
CA GLU A 58 7.49 -7.02 2.91
C GLU A 58 7.14 -7.33 1.46
N TYR A 59 8.18 -7.58 0.66
CA TYR A 59 7.99 -8.03 -0.71
C TYR A 59 7.47 -9.46 -0.74
N ARG A 60 6.41 -9.72 -1.50
CA ARG A 60 5.88 -11.06 -1.76
C ARG A 60 5.71 -11.27 -3.25
N VAL A 61 6.34 -12.31 -3.79
CA VAL A 61 6.26 -12.62 -5.24
C VAL A 61 4.81 -12.68 -5.74
N GLY A 62 4.53 -12.07 -6.90
CA GLY A 62 3.16 -11.92 -7.43
C GLY A 62 2.38 -13.24 -7.57
N LYS A 63 3.08 -14.36 -7.88
CA LYS A 63 2.46 -15.70 -7.91
C LYS A 63 1.84 -16.13 -6.57
N ALA A 64 2.36 -15.63 -5.45
CA ALA A 64 1.83 -15.86 -4.12
C ALA A 64 0.83 -14.78 -3.68
N HIS A 65 0.48 -13.83 -4.54
CA HIS A 65 -0.38 -12.68 -4.26
C HIS A 65 -1.73 -12.73 -5.00
N GLY A 66 -2.12 -13.92 -5.46
CA GLY A 66 -3.30 -14.12 -6.33
C GLY A 66 -4.63 -13.62 -5.75
N ASN A 67 -4.78 -13.59 -4.42
CA ASN A 67 -5.97 -13.04 -3.78
C ASN A 67 -6.09 -11.51 -3.97
N ALA A 68 -5.00 -10.78 -3.74
CA ALA A 68 -4.94 -9.34 -3.95
C ALA A 68 -4.97 -8.99 -5.45
N ASP A 69 -4.30 -9.79 -6.27
CA ASP A 69 -4.27 -9.62 -7.72
C ASP A 69 -5.66 -9.81 -8.34
N ALA A 70 -6.40 -10.85 -7.93
CA ALA A 70 -7.77 -11.09 -8.39
C ALA A 70 -8.72 -9.94 -8.06
N LEU A 71 -8.59 -9.32 -6.87
CA LEU A 71 -9.44 -8.19 -6.47
C LEU A 71 -9.04 -6.88 -7.17
N SER A 72 -7.74 -6.67 -7.41
CA SER A 72 -7.25 -5.45 -8.06
C SER A 72 -7.41 -5.46 -9.58
N ARG A 73 -7.42 -6.64 -10.20
CA ARG A 73 -7.58 -6.84 -11.66
C ARG A 73 -9.00 -7.21 -12.08
N ARG A 74 -10.01 -7.04 -11.22
CA ARG A 74 -11.39 -7.29 -11.64
C ARG A 74 -11.69 -6.37 -12.82
N PRO A 75 -12.00 -6.89 -14.02
CA PRO A 75 -12.36 -6.05 -15.14
C PRO A 75 -13.59 -5.24 -14.72
N CYS A 76 -13.52 -3.93 -14.88
CA CYS A 76 -14.73 -3.13 -14.87
C CYS A 76 -15.57 -3.66 -16.04
N LEU A 77 -16.69 -4.33 -15.72
CA LEU A 77 -17.74 -4.53 -16.70
C LEU A 77 -18.26 -3.12 -17.00
N ALA A 78 -17.67 -2.47 -17.99
CA ALA A 78 -18.33 -1.35 -18.66
C ALA A 78 -19.67 -1.92 -19.14
N GLU A 79 -20.74 -1.22 -18.81
CA GLU A 79 -22.13 -1.62 -18.99
C GLU A 79 -22.38 -2.32 -20.34
N MET A 80 -23.11 -3.44 -20.30
CA MET A 80 -23.77 -4.02 -21.48
C MET A 80 -25.06 -3.25 -21.76
#